data_AF-A0A8S4D2V3-F1
#
_entry.id   AF-A0A8S4D2V3-F1
#
_cell.length_a   1.000
_cell.length_b   1.000
_cell.length_c   1.000
_cell.angle_alpha   90.00
_cell.angle_beta   90.00
_cell.angle_gamma   90.00
#
_symmetry.space_group_name_H-M   'P 1'
#
loop_
_entity.id
_entity.type
_entity.pdbx_description
1 polymer ?
#
loop_
_entity_poly.entity_id
_entity_poly.type
_entity_poly.pdbx_seq_one_letter_code
_entity_poly.pdbx_strand_id
1 'polypeptide(L)'
;MTPGQDEPVDDIPSVRKTTTIDRELLRMRVDVAGLQETRLSGEGSLREENYTFWWKGRDEGERRDYGVGIAIRNHLLDCTESPVCISERLITVRFMTESGPITVVSAYAPTLKAEAHVKEAFYQSLGECMEGISKSDKLVLLGDFNARIGRSNENWPDCMGKHGIGNINDNGQRLLELCATHQLCVTNTYFKNKPAHKVSWKHPRSGHWHQLDLIITRRRDLRDTLNSRAYHSAICDTDHALVIAKTRLTSKKFYASKTKNKRQAILNIPRRPDEAQLTRFHEFIEKHLSDSHLKGIIDLETLWNKIKVTLLVAAKRVFGKKAKEKTDWYSEFEELLQPLVEAKRKAHINLVANGNDHTKSAFKIAKANLQRTARQCANQYWIDLCTSIQHCHDIGDIRGMHQGIKRAMGPVARKRATIKDTDGSPISDKSLQLDRWARHYNNLYFEEVNISPEAARTIPHFPTLESLDTPPTFAEFLRALQALKTGKSTGSDNIPAELIKLPAATNPLYVLLLRCWEMGTVPQEMRDANIVTLYKGKGDRGVCDNYRGISLLSVVGKAFARVILSRLHILADRVYPESQCGFGLWLVRKQIDN
;
A
#
# COMPACT_ATOMS: atom_id res chain seq x y z
N MET A 1 5.73 -14.04 14.57
CA MET A 1 4.63 -14.41 13.69
C MET A 1 4.94 -15.74 12.99
N THR A 2 4.79 -16.88 13.67
CA THR A 2 4.59 -18.28 13.19
C THR A 2 4.88 -19.20 14.39
N PRO A 3 4.30 -20.41 14.50
CA PRO A 3 4.65 -21.38 15.55
C PRO A 3 6.10 -21.87 15.37
N GLY A 4 6.64 -22.52 16.41
CA GLY A 4 8.02 -22.98 16.50
C GLY A 4 8.49 -23.84 15.33
N GLN A 5 9.80 -23.81 15.13
CA GLN A 5 10.53 -24.65 14.17
C GLN A 5 10.36 -26.11 14.57
N ASP A 6 9.85 -26.89 13.61
CA ASP A 6 10.04 -28.33 13.37
C ASP A 6 8.89 -28.92 12.53
N GLU A 7 7.85 -28.14 12.19
CA GLU A 7 6.79 -28.60 11.29
C GLU A 7 6.99 -28.10 9.84
N PRO A 8 6.85 -28.98 8.83
CA PRO A 8 6.93 -28.62 7.42
C PRO A 8 5.82 -27.61 7.04
N VAL A 9 6.10 -26.81 6.02
CA VAL A 9 5.33 -25.64 5.54
C VAL A 9 3.91 -25.99 5.01
N ASP A 10 3.45 -27.23 5.19
CA ASP A 10 2.17 -27.72 4.65
C ASP A 10 0.96 -27.58 5.61
N ASP A 11 1.12 -27.05 6.82
CA ASP A 11 -0.04 -26.87 7.71
C ASP A 11 -0.75 -25.52 7.48
N ILE A 12 -1.81 -25.60 6.68
CA ILE A 12 -2.87 -24.60 6.38
C ILE A 12 -3.12 -23.62 7.55
N PRO A 13 -3.36 -22.32 7.26
CA PRO A 13 -3.07 -21.23 8.18
C PRO A 13 -3.88 -21.35 9.48
N SER A 14 -3.19 -21.28 10.62
CA SER A 14 -3.73 -20.47 11.72
C SER A 14 -4.15 -19.15 11.09
N VAL A 15 -5.44 -18.78 11.16
CA VAL A 15 -6.04 -17.53 10.64
C VAL A 15 -4.97 -16.52 10.26
N ARG A 16 -4.86 -16.15 8.97
CA ARG A 16 -3.83 -15.23 8.44
C ARG A 16 -3.42 -14.21 9.52
N LYS A 17 -2.27 -14.45 10.17
CA LYS A 17 -1.99 -13.83 11.49
C LYS A 17 -2.03 -12.30 11.41
N THR A 18 -1.58 -11.74 10.29
CA THR A 18 -1.62 -10.31 10.01
C THR A 18 -3.05 -9.75 9.95
N THR A 19 -4.03 -10.49 9.45
CA THR A 19 -5.46 -10.12 9.48
C THR A 19 -6.03 -10.16 10.90
N THR A 20 -5.67 -11.16 11.72
CA THR A 20 -6.03 -11.18 13.14
C THR A 20 -5.47 -9.96 13.86
N ILE A 21 -4.19 -9.67 13.66
CA ILE A 21 -3.52 -8.50 14.27
C ILE A 21 -4.16 -7.20 13.78
N ASP A 22 -4.43 -7.05 12.48
CA ASP A 22 -5.10 -5.88 11.89
C ASP A 22 -6.43 -5.57 12.60
N ARG A 23 -7.26 -6.59 12.79
CA ARG A 23 -8.57 -6.47 13.47
C ARG A 23 -8.44 -6.21 14.96
N GLU A 24 -7.52 -6.90 15.64
CA GLU A 24 -7.29 -6.68 17.07
C GLU A 24 -6.74 -5.28 17.37
N LEU A 25 -5.79 -4.79 16.57
CA LEU A 25 -5.28 -3.42 16.69
C LEU A 25 -6.39 -2.39 16.43
N LEU A 26 -7.26 -2.62 15.43
CA LEU A 26 -8.42 -1.76 15.18
C LEU A 26 -9.38 -1.74 16.38
N ARG A 27 -9.74 -2.91 16.90
CA ARG A 27 -10.62 -3.07 18.08
C ARG A 27 -10.05 -2.34 19.30
N MET A 28 -8.75 -2.48 19.52
CA MET A 28 -8.02 -1.86 20.62
C MET A 28 -7.70 -0.38 20.37
N ARG A 29 -8.10 0.17 19.21
CA ARG A 29 -7.87 1.55 18.78
C ARG A 29 -6.39 1.95 18.79
N VAL A 30 -5.51 1.03 18.42
CA VAL A 30 -4.06 1.30 18.31
C VAL A 30 -3.77 2.03 17.00
N ASP A 31 -2.96 3.07 17.04
CA ASP A 31 -2.59 3.82 15.82
C ASP A 31 -1.28 3.32 15.22
N VAL A 32 -0.31 2.98 16.08
CA VAL A 32 1.00 2.43 15.74
C VAL A 32 1.33 1.32 16.74
N ALA A 33 1.84 0.19 16.25
CA ALA A 33 2.29 -0.92 17.09
C ALA A 33 3.68 -1.38 16.68
N GLY A 34 4.58 -1.54 17.66
CA GLY A 34 5.80 -2.34 17.49
C GLY A 34 5.47 -3.82 17.59
N LEU A 35 6.06 -4.64 16.73
CA LEU A 35 5.87 -6.08 16.67
C LEU A 35 7.23 -6.77 16.82
N GLN A 36 7.34 -7.72 17.74
CA GLN A 36 8.57 -8.46 18.01
C GLN A 36 8.36 -9.94 17.71
N GLU A 37 9.47 -10.67 17.59
CA GLU A 37 9.49 -12.08 17.15
C GLU A 37 8.69 -12.32 15.89
N THR A 38 8.82 -11.45 14.88
CA THR A 38 8.05 -11.60 13.64
C THR A 38 8.41 -12.90 12.93
N ARG A 39 9.66 -13.37 13.02
CA ARG A 39 10.17 -14.59 12.35
C ARG A 39 9.93 -14.59 10.84
N LEU A 40 9.80 -13.39 10.26
CA LEU A 40 9.74 -13.18 8.82
C LEU A 40 11.16 -12.99 8.30
N SER A 41 11.48 -13.56 7.14
CA SER A 41 12.78 -13.39 6.51
C SER A 41 12.87 -12.05 5.77
N GLY A 42 14.09 -11.54 5.66
CA GLY A 42 14.47 -10.34 4.95
C GLY A 42 13.75 -9.09 5.45
N GLU A 43 13.67 -8.10 4.57
CA GLU A 43 12.90 -6.88 4.77
C GLU A 43 11.66 -6.88 3.87
N GLY A 44 10.53 -6.41 4.39
CA GLY A 44 9.34 -6.28 3.57
C GLY A 44 8.23 -5.44 4.19
N SER A 45 7.17 -5.30 3.40
CA SER A 45 5.94 -4.67 3.86
C SER A 45 4.70 -5.33 3.25
N LEU A 46 3.63 -5.36 4.04
CA LEU A 46 2.35 -5.96 3.72
C LEU A 46 1.23 -5.00 4.10
N ARG A 47 0.32 -4.70 3.18
CA ARG A 47 -0.83 -3.83 3.46
C ARG A 47 -2.08 -4.68 3.63
N GLU A 48 -2.62 -4.66 4.84
CA GLU A 48 -3.95 -5.17 5.17
C GLU A 48 -5.01 -4.06 5.01
N GLU A 49 -6.25 -4.39 5.36
CA GLU A 49 -7.38 -3.49 5.27
C GLU A 49 -7.19 -2.21 6.08
N ASN A 50 -6.79 -2.34 7.36
CA ASN A 50 -6.72 -1.23 8.31
C ASN A 50 -5.29 -0.77 8.59
N TYR A 51 -4.32 -1.67 8.51
CA TYR A 51 -2.90 -1.39 8.79
C TYR A 51 -2.00 -1.77 7.63
N THR A 52 -0.85 -1.10 7.56
CA THR A 52 0.29 -1.59 6.80
C THR A 52 1.37 -2.02 7.78
N PHE A 53 1.95 -3.19 7.52
CA PHE A 53 2.98 -3.83 8.30
C PHE A 53 4.31 -3.68 7.59
N TRP A 54 5.36 -3.41 8.36
CA TRP A 54 6.76 -3.45 7.95
C TRP A 54 7.51 -4.40 8.85
N TRP A 55 8.51 -5.09 8.32
CA TRP A 55 9.36 -5.97 9.11
C TRP A 55 10.80 -6.01 8.59
N LYS A 56 11.70 -6.35 9.51
CA LYS A 56 13.07 -6.79 9.23
C LYS A 56 13.34 -8.05 10.05
N GLY A 57 13.78 -9.09 9.36
CA GLY A 57 14.38 -10.27 9.97
C GLY A 57 15.71 -10.61 9.33
N ARG A 58 16.19 -11.82 9.64
CA ARG A 58 17.37 -12.42 9.03
C ARG A 58 17.21 -12.68 7.54
N ASP A 59 18.32 -12.78 6.82
CA ASP A 59 18.30 -12.86 5.36
C ASP A 59 17.63 -14.14 4.83
N GLU A 60 17.24 -14.12 3.54
CA GLU A 60 16.61 -15.27 2.89
C GLU A 60 17.57 -16.47 2.91
N GLY A 61 17.11 -17.62 3.44
CA GLY A 61 17.92 -18.84 3.60
C GLY A 61 18.49 -19.04 5.00
N GLU A 62 18.52 -18.00 5.83
CA GLU A 62 18.90 -18.15 7.24
C GLU A 62 17.75 -18.67 8.11
N ARG A 63 18.11 -19.22 9.26
CA ARG A 63 17.16 -19.63 10.30
C ARG A 63 16.31 -18.42 10.70
N ARG A 64 14.98 -18.58 10.64
CA ARG A 64 14.00 -17.51 10.93
C ARG A 64 13.83 -17.25 12.43
N ASP A 65 14.94 -16.88 13.07
CA ASP A 65 14.97 -16.48 14.47
C ASP A 65 14.78 -14.95 14.58
N TYR A 66 14.22 -14.49 15.71
CA TYR A 66 13.99 -13.06 16.00
C TYR A 66 12.96 -12.39 15.07
N GLY A 67 13.30 -11.22 14.53
CA GLY A 67 12.49 -10.41 13.64
C GLY A 67 11.72 -9.32 14.39
N VAL A 68 11.74 -8.12 13.82
CA VAL A 68 11.05 -6.94 14.34
C VAL A 68 10.15 -6.36 13.25
N GLY A 69 9.12 -5.62 13.66
CA GLY A 69 8.24 -4.94 12.74
C GLY A 69 7.49 -3.77 13.36
N ILE A 70 6.79 -3.04 12.51
CA ILE A 70 5.87 -1.96 12.89
C ILE A 70 4.58 -2.11 12.07
N ALA A 71 3.44 -1.98 12.74
CA ALA A 71 2.14 -1.80 12.10
C ALA A 71 1.68 -0.36 12.25
N ILE A 72 1.31 0.28 11.13
CA ILE A 72 0.82 1.66 11.10
C ILE A 72 -0.57 1.66 10.50
N ARG A 73 -1.51 2.35 11.15
CA ARG A 73 -2.86 2.50 10.61
C ARG A 73 -2.82 3.21 9.25
N ASN A 74 -3.54 2.67 8.28
CA ASN A 74 -3.45 3.04 6.87
C ASN A 74 -3.71 4.53 6.59
N HIS A 75 -4.50 5.23 7.42
CA HIS A 75 -4.76 6.65 7.24
C HIS A 75 -3.63 7.56 7.75
N LEU A 76 -2.71 7.03 8.57
CA LEU A 76 -1.56 7.76 9.11
C LEU A 76 -0.35 7.72 8.17
N LEU A 77 -0.38 6.91 7.10
CA LEU A 77 0.75 6.74 6.17
C LEU A 77 1.12 8.02 5.41
N ASP A 78 0.19 8.97 5.30
CA ASP A 78 0.45 10.28 4.72
C ASP A 78 1.13 11.25 5.72
N CYS A 79 1.22 10.84 6.98
CA CYS A 79 1.89 11.54 8.08
C CYS A 79 3.18 10.84 8.51
N THR A 80 3.70 9.88 7.73
CA THR A 80 4.92 9.11 8.01
C THR A 80 5.97 9.21 6.90
N GLU A 81 7.24 9.28 7.28
CA GLU A 81 8.36 8.84 6.43
C GLU A 81 8.30 7.32 6.24
N SER A 82 9.07 6.80 5.28
CA SER A 82 9.18 5.34 5.15
C SER A 82 9.94 4.76 6.35
N PRO A 83 9.46 3.66 6.97
CA PRO A 83 10.21 2.98 8.01
C PRO A 83 11.60 2.57 7.54
N VAL A 84 12.59 2.70 8.43
CA VAL A 84 13.99 2.35 8.20
C VAL A 84 14.32 1.12 9.04
N CYS A 85 14.74 0.05 8.36
CA CYS A 85 15.15 -1.20 8.97
C CYS A 85 16.63 -1.14 9.33
N ILE A 86 16.96 -1.22 10.62
CA ILE A 86 18.35 -1.10 11.12
C ILE A 86 18.95 -2.49 11.29
N SER A 87 18.23 -3.38 11.96
CA SER A 87 18.61 -4.78 12.18
C SER A 87 17.37 -5.66 12.35
N GLU A 88 17.55 -6.97 12.48
CA GLU A 88 16.47 -7.91 12.83
C GLU A 88 15.87 -7.68 14.23
N ARG A 89 16.41 -6.70 14.97
CA ARG A 89 15.99 -6.27 16.31
C ARG A 89 15.53 -4.83 16.40
N LEU A 90 15.84 -3.98 15.41
CA LEU A 90 15.54 -2.54 15.42
C LEU A 90 14.94 -2.06 14.09
N ILE A 91 13.79 -1.41 14.18
CA ILE A 91 13.15 -0.70 13.07
C ILE A 91 12.60 0.63 13.59
N THR A 92 12.78 1.69 12.80
CA THR A 92 12.36 3.05 13.17
C THR A 92 11.44 3.64 12.12
N VAL A 93 10.55 4.54 12.53
CA VAL A 93 9.70 5.33 11.64
C VAL A 93 9.45 6.70 12.24
N ARG A 94 9.50 7.73 11.40
CA ARG A 94 9.26 9.12 11.78
C ARG A 94 7.90 9.60 11.29
N PHE A 95 7.16 10.27 12.16
CA PHE A 95 5.86 10.87 11.89
C PHE A 95 5.91 12.38 12.04
N MET A 96 5.08 13.09 11.28
CA MET A 96 4.82 14.51 11.50
C MET A 96 3.56 14.71 12.36
N THR A 97 3.69 15.56 13.38
CA THR A 97 2.57 15.98 14.24
C THR A 97 2.47 17.50 14.22
N GLU A 98 1.33 18.03 14.68
CA GLU A 98 1.17 19.47 14.87
C GLU A 98 2.17 20.03 15.89
N SER A 99 2.57 19.20 16.86
CA SER A 99 3.56 19.53 17.90
C SER A 99 5.02 19.28 17.49
N GLY A 100 5.29 19.04 16.19
CA GLY A 100 6.61 18.68 15.67
C GLY A 100 6.75 17.18 15.34
N PRO A 101 7.92 16.76 14.84
CA PRO A 101 8.14 15.37 14.45
C PRO A 101 8.23 14.43 15.67
N ILE A 102 7.79 13.19 15.50
CA ILE A 102 7.93 12.11 16.48
C ILE A 102 8.51 10.88 15.81
N THR A 103 9.54 10.30 16.41
CA THR A 103 10.16 9.06 15.95
C THR A 103 9.77 7.92 16.86
N VAL A 104 9.27 6.84 16.26
CA VAL A 104 8.90 5.60 16.93
C VAL A 104 9.92 4.53 16.55
N VAL A 105 10.55 3.93 17.55
CA VAL A 105 11.46 2.80 17.37
C VAL A 105 10.80 1.55 17.95
N SER A 106 10.72 0.49 17.16
CA SER A 106 10.34 -0.84 17.63
C SER A 106 11.61 -1.65 17.87
N ALA A 107 11.78 -2.14 19.09
CA ALA A 107 12.97 -2.83 19.55
C ALA A 107 12.66 -4.24 20.06
N TYR A 108 13.59 -5.17 19.84
CA TYR A 108 13.54 -6.52 20.39
C TYR A 108 14.91 -6.89 20.97
N ALA A 109 15.05 -6.73 22.29
CA ALA A 109 16.33 -6.96 22.96
C ALA A 109 16.67 -8.45 23.08
N PRO A 110 17.97 -8.82 23.16
CA PRO A 110 18.39 -10.18 23.42
C PRO A 110 17.85 -10.72 24.75
N THR A 111 17.58 -12.02 24.79
CA THR A 111 17.11 -12.70 26.02
C THR A 111 18.19 -12.66 27.11
N LEU A 112 17.78 -12.91 28.36
CA LEU A 112 18.71 -12.91 29.51
C LEU A 112 19.86 -13.93 29.35
N LYS A 113 19.64 -15.02 28.61
CA LYS A 113 20.63 -16.07 28.34
C LYS A 113 21.61 -15.73 27.22
N ALA A 114 21.38 -14.65 26.47
CA ALA A 114 22.31 -14.22 25.45
C ALA A 114 23.66 -13.83 26.07
N GLU A 115 24.73 -14.07 25.32
CA GLU A 115 26.09 -13.69 25.72
C GLU A 115 26.20 -12.17 25.91
N ALA A 116 27.11 -11.73 26.79
CA ALA A 116 27.29 -10.33 27.13
C ALA A 116 27.56 -9.46 25.90
N HIS A 117 28.41 -9.93 24.98
CA HIS A 117 28.75 -9.20 23.75
C HIS A 117 27.53 -8.98 22.84
N VAL A 118 26.56 -9.92 22.80
CA VAL A 118 25.32 -9.77 22.01
C VAL A 118 24.42 -8.71 22.62
N LYS A 119 24.35 -8.64 23.96
CA LYS A 119 23.60 -7.60 24.67
C LYS A 119 24.24 -6.23 24.44
N GLU A 120 25.56 -6.14 24.54
CA GLU A 120 26.32 -4.90 24.32
C GLU A 120 26.14 -4.37 22.90
N ALA A 121 26.28 -5.22 21.89
CA ALA A 121 26.04 -4.84 20.50
C ALA A 121 24.62 -4.32 20.27
N PHE A 122 23.61 -4.92 20.90
CA PHE A 122 22.23 -4.43 20.82
C PHE A 122 22.07 -3.04 21.45
N TYR A 123 22.55 -2.84 22.68
CA TYR A 123 22.41 -1.56 23.38
C TYR A 123 23.23 -0.44 22.73
N GLN A 124 24.40 -0.77 22.18
CA GLN A 124 25.18 0.15 21.36
C GLN A 124 24.40 0.56 20.10
N SER A 125 23.89 -0.39 19.33
CA SER A 125 23.11 -0.10 18.12
C SER A 125 21.83 0.71 18.42
N LEU A 126 21.18 0.44 19.56
CA LEU A 126 20.04 1.24 20.03
C LEU A 126 20.46 2.67 20.39
N GLY A 127 21.60 2.86 21.05
CA GLY A 127 22.18 4.18 21.36
C GLY A 127 22.50 4.97 20.09
N GLU A 128 23.21 4.36 19.13
CA GLU A 128 23.53 4.96 17.83
C GLU A 128 22.26 5.36 17.06
N CYS A 129 21.25 4.48 17.04
CA CYS A 129 19.94 4.78 16.45
C CYS A 129 19.31 6.03 17.10
N MET A 130 19.44 6.18 18.41
CA MET A 130 18.87 7.31 19.15
C MET A 130 19.63 8.61 18.95
N GLU A 131 20.95 8.55 18.81
CA GLU A 131 21.80 9.70 18.52
C GLU A 131 21.57 10.25 17.12
N GLY A 132 21.24 9.38 16.16
CA GLY A 132 20.82 9.79 14.81
C GLY A 132 19.45 10.49 14.77
N ILE A 133 18.64 10.43 15.83
CA ILE A 133 17.34 11.08 15.90
C ILE A 133 17.51 12.51 16.42
N SER A 134 16.96 13.49 15.69
CA SER A 134 17.02 14.90 16.08
C SER A 134 16.62 15.11 17.53
N LYS A 135 17.43 15.92 18.24
CA LYS A 135 17.12 16.33 19.62
C LYS A 135 15.85 17.15 19.71
N SER A 136 15.28 17.71 18.64
CA SER A 136 13.97 18.36 18.66
C SER A 136 12.81 17.37 18.59
N ASP A 137 13.05 16.18 18.03
CA ASP A 137 11.99 15.21 17.79
C ASP A 137 11.57 14.55 19.09
N LYS A 138 10.27 14.30 19.21
CA LYS A 138 9.76 13.41 20.25
C LYS A 138 10.23 11.98 19.95
N LEU A 139 10.51 11.21 20.99
CA LEU A 139 10.96 9.81 20.85
C LEU A 139 10.03 8.89 21.64
N VAL A 140 9.64 7.78 21.00
CA VAL A 140 8.94 6.66 21.64
C VAL A 140 9.64 5.36 21.26
N LEU A 141 10.21 4.66 22.24
CA LEU A 141 10.67 3.29 22.06
C LEU A 141 9.55 2.34 22.51
N LEU A 142 9.27 1.35 21.68
CA LEU A 142 8.29 0.29 21.92
C LEU A 142 9.01 -1.05 21.83
N GLY A 143 8.78 -1.96 22.76
CA GLY A 143 9.19 -3.34 22.51
C GLY A 143 9.33 -4.23 23.72
N ASP A 144 9.72 -5.45 23.42
CA ASP A 144 10.16 -6.43 24.39
C ASP A 144 11.67 -6.23 24.61
N PHE A 145 12.00 -5.69 25.78
CA PHE A 145 13.39 -5.43 26.16
C PHE A 145 14.01 -6.62 26.91
N ASN A 146 13.27 -7.71 27.13
CA ASN A 146 13.71 -8.83 27.97
C ASN A 146 14.27 -8.35 29.33
N ALA A 147 13.75 -7.21 29.81
CA ALA A 147 14.31 -6.42 30.89
C ALA A 147 13.30 -6.31 32.02
N ARG A 148 13.74 -6.62 33.24
CA ARG A 148 13.01 -6.32 34.47
C ARG A 148 13.74 -5.17 35.14
N ILE A 149 13.10 -4.02 35.24
CA ILE A 149 13.71 -2.79 35.80
C ILE A 149 13.49 -2.65 37.31
N GLY A 150 12.60 -3.45 37.89
CA GLY A 150 12.33 -3.48 39.31
C GLY A 150 11.40 -2.38 39.83
N ARG A 151 11.32 -2.27 41.16
CA ARG A 151 10.48 -1.30 41.89
C ARG A 151 11.24 -0.09 42.44
N SER A 152 12.57 -0.18 42.56
CA SER A 152 13.40 0.81 43.25
C SER A 152 13.66 2.03 42.36
N ASN A 153 12.79 3.04 42.45
CA ASN A 153 12.95 4.28 41.70
C ASN A 153 13.99 5.24 42.33
N GLU A 154 14.37 5.06 43.58
CA GLU A 154 15.36 5.90 44.29
C GLU A 154 16.72 5.91 43.59
N ASN A 155 17.11 4.78 42.99
CA ASN A 155 18.36 4.66 42.23
C ASN A 155 18.25 5.25 40.81
N TRP A 156 17.03 5.50 40.32
CA TRP A 156 16.75 5.93 38.95
C TRP A 156 15.63 6.98 38.88
N PRO A 157 15.71 8.08 39.66
CA PRO A 157 14.57 8.98 39.90
C PRO A 157 14.08 9.70 38.62
N ASP A 158 14.98 9.92 37.66
CA ASP A 158 14.66 10.55 36.39
C ASP A 158 14.12 9.58 35.33
N CYS A 159 14.43 8.29 35.46
CA CYS A 159 14.06 7.27 34.48
C CYS A 159 12.80 6.49 34.88
N MET A 160 12.53 6.39 36.18
CA MET A 160 11.46 5.56 36.72
C MET A 160 10.49 6.33 37.62
N GLY A 161 9.21 6.01 37.49
CA GLY A 161 8.17 6.44 38.41
C GLY A 161 7.99 5.50 39.61
N LYS A 162 7.11 5.89 40.53
CA LYS A 162 6.86 5.21 41.82
C LYS A 162 6.12 3.87 41.71
N HIS A 163 5.80 3.39 40.51
CA HIS A 163 4.91 2.25 40.30
C HIS A 163 5.57 1.06 39.60
N GLY A 164 6.90 1.02 39.53
CA GLY A 164 7.69 -0.14 39.09
C GLY A 164 7.39 -1.42 39.91
N ILE A 165 7.73 -2.59 39.35
CA ILE A 165 7.43 -3.90 39.95
C ILE A 165 8.59 -4.88 39.82
N GLY A 166 8.64 -5.85 40.74
CA GLY A 166 9.62 -6.93 40.72
C GLY A 166 11.04 -6.48 41.08
N ASN A 167 12.00 -7.32 40.74
CA ASN A 167 13.44 -7.08 40.94
C ASN A 167 14.12 -6.80 39.61
N ILE A 168 15.18 -6.00 39.67
CA ILE A 168 16.00 -5.68 38.50
C ILE A 168 16.77 -6.92 38.02
N ASN A 169 16.98 -7.06 36.70
CA ASN A 169 17.90 -8.04 36.11
C ASN A 169 18.99 -7.34 35.29
N ASP A 170 19.98 -8.09 34.79
CA ASP A 170 21.08 -7.58 33.96
C ASP A 170 20.61 -6.71 32.77
N ASN A 171 19.64 -7.20 31.98
CA ASN A 171 19.04 -6.41 30.91
C ASN A 171 18.33 -5.13 31.43
N GLY A 172 17.71 -5.19 32.61
CA GLY A 172 17.07 -4.03 33.25
C GLY A 172 18.08 -2.97 33.70
N GLN A 173 19.23 -3.39 34.23
CA GLN A 173 20.33 -2.49 34.58
C GLN A 173 20.84 -1.75 33.34
N ARG A 174 21.19 -2.49 32.28
CA ARG A 174 21.66 -1.92 31.00
C ARG A 174 20.64 -0.95 30.37
N LEU A 175 19.36 -1.31 30.43
CA LEU A 175 18.29 -0.45 29.92
C LEU A 175 18.16 0.86 30.70
N LEU A 176 18.28 0.82 32.03
CA LEU A 176 18.19 2.01 32.87
C LEU A 176 19.43 2.90 32.73
N GLU A 177 20.62 2.33 32.55
CA GLU A 177 21.85 3.06 32.22
C GLU A 177 21.71 3.81 30.88
N LEU A 178 21.17 3.16 29.85
CA LEU A 178 20.82 3.80 28.58
C LEU A 178 19.79 4.92 28.79
N CYS A 179 18.75 4.67 29.57
CA CYS A 179 17.72 5.67 29.85
C CYS A 179 18.30 6.89 30.57
N ALA A 180 19.18 6.71 31.56
CA ALA A 180 19.82 7.81 32.27
C ALA A 180 20.72 8.63 31.33
N THR A 181 21.52 7.95 30.51
CA THR A 181 22.43 8.58 29.54
C THR A 181 21.68 9.46 28.54
N HIS A 182 20.54 8.99 28.01
CA HIS A 182 19.77 9.70 26.99
C HIS A 182 18.54 10.46 27.53
N GLN A 183 18.42 10.63 28.85
CA GLN A 183 17.32 11.34 29.53
C GLN A 183 15.94 10.79 29.13
N LEU A 184 15.75 9.49 29.28
CA LEU A 184 14.51 8.77 28.96
C LEU A 184 13.75 8.35 30.21
N CYS A 185 12.46 8.08 30.04
CA CYS A 185 11.57 7.59 31.08
C CYS A 185 10.85 6.33 30.63
N VAL A 186 10.81 5.33 31.50
CA VAL A 186 10.00 4.11 31.29
C VAL A 186 8.56 4.39 31.75
N THR A 187 7.68 4.72 30.80
CA THR A 187 6.34 5.26 31.08
C THR A 187 5.46 4.29 31.87
N ASN A 188 5.67 2.97 31.71
CA ASN A 188 4.98 1.91 32.44
C ASN A 188 5.05 2.07 33.97
N THR A 189 6.04 2.80 34.49
CA THR A 189 6.30 2.96 35.93
C THR A 189 5.72 4.23 36.54
N TYR A 190 5.16 5.14 35.73
CA TYR A 190 4.67 6.45 36.21
C TYR A 190 3.19 6.47 36.59
N PHE A 191 2.41 5.46 36.18
CA PHE A 191 0.96 5.44 36.37
C PHE A 191 0.51 4.36 37.35
N LYS A 192 -0.42 4.73 38.25
CA LYS A 192 -1.05 3.78 39.19
C LYS A 192 -2.06 2.91 38.43
N ASN A 193 -1.60 1.74 37.99
CA ASN A 193 -2.43 0.71 37.36
C ASN A 193 -2.65 -0.50 38.29
N LYS A 194 -3.75 -1.26 38.08
CA LYS A 194 -3.98 -2.53 38.78
C LYS A 194 -2.84 -3.53 38.46
N PRO A 195 -2.49 -4.46 39.36
CA PRO A 195 -1.39 -5.41 39.12
C PRO A 195 -1.46 -6.14 37.78
N ALA A 196 -2.65 -6.64 37.39
CA ALA A 196 -2.90 -7.30 36.11
C ALA A 196 -2.74 -6.40 34.88
N HIS A 197 -2.56 -5.09 35.03
CA HIS A 197 -2.31 -4.14 33.95
C HIS A 197 -0.85 -3.67 33.90
N LYS A 198 0.01 -4.17 34.80
CA LYS A 198 1.44 -3.84 34.82
C LYS A 198 2.31 -4.90 34.15
N VAL A 199 1.87 -6.15 34.17
CA VAL A 199 2.60 -7.30 33.66
C VAL A 199 2.21 -7.61 32.22
N SER A 200 3.16 -8.11 31.43
CA SER A 200 2.96 -8.41 30.02
C SER A 200 3.23 -9.86 29.65
N TRP A 201 4.04 -10.60 30.41
CA TRP A 201 4.41 -11.97 30.07
C TRP A 201 4.31 -12.92 31.27
N LYS A 202 3.86 -14.16 31.05
CA LYS A 202 3.75 -15.19 32.10
C LYS A 202 4.78 -16.29 31.86
N HIS A 203 5.68 -16.50 32.82
CA HIS A 203 6.70 -17.54 32.73
C HIS A 203 6.03 -18.94 32.69
N PRO A 204 6.33 -19.77 31.68
CA PRO A 204 5.53 -20.97 31.38
C PRO A 204 5.61 -22.05 32.45
N ARG A 205 6.76 -22.16 33.16
CA ARG A 205 6.95 -23.17 34.20
C ARG A 205 6.50 -22.73 35.59
N SER A 206 6.83 -21.49 35.96
CA SER A 206 6.54 -20.96 37.31
C SER A 206 5.17 -20.31 37.42
N GLY A 207 4.54 -19.99 36.29
CA GLY A 207 3.27 -19.27 36.25
C GLY A 207 3.36 -17.82 36.74
N HIS A 208 4.55 -17.30 37.02
CA HIS A 208 4.74 -15.94 37.51
C HIS A 208 4.70 -14.92 36.38
N TRP A 209 4.09 -13.77 36.63
CA TRP A 209 3.96 -12.70 35.65
C TRP A 209 5.10 -11.68 35.78
N HIS A 210 5.61 -11.22 34.64
CA HIS A 210 6.70 -10.26 34.52
C HIS A 210 6.30 -9.10 33.60
N GLN A 211 6.92 -7.94 33.82
CA GLN A 211 6.85 -6.79 32.91
C GLN A 211 8.15 -6.77 32.11
N LEU A 212 8.06 -7.14 30.83
CA LEU A 212 9.19 -7.19 29.90
C LEU A 212 9.00 -6.23 28.72
N ASP A 213 7.75 -6.02 28.34
CA ASP A 213 7.33 -5.11 27.29
C ASP A 213 7.19 -3.70 27.85
N LEU A 214 8.04 -2.80 27.39
CA LEU A 214 8.17 -1.44 27.91
C LEU A 214 7.92 -0.39 26.83
N ILE A 215 7.38 0.73 27.27
CA ILE A 215 7.25 1.95 26.46
C ILE A 215 8.13 3.00 27.13
N ILE A 216 9.00 3.61 26.32
CA ILE A 216 10.01 4.55 26.80
C ILE A 216 9.91 5.82 25.98
N THR A 217 9.96 6.97 26.63
CA THR A 217 9.93 8.29 25.96
C THR A 217 11.03 9.19 26.48
N ARG A 218 11.29 10.32 25.82
CA ARG A 218 12.18 11.34 26.42
C ARG A 218 11.53 11.90 27.68
N ARG A 219 12.34 12.25 28.67
CA ARG A 219 11.92 12.85 29.94
C ARG A 219 10.98 14.04 29.74
N ARG A 220 11.35 14.93 28.80
CA ARG A 220 10.56 16.14 28.46
C ARG A 220 9.20 15.84 27.80
N ASP A 221 9.06 14.67 27.16
CA ASP A 221 7.86 14.27 26.41
C ASP A 221 6.91 13.42 27.27
N LEU A 222 7.33 13.02 28.48
CA LEU A 222 6.50 12.27 29.42
C LEU A 222 5.15 12.95 29.70
N ARG A 223 5.12 14.29 29.69
CA ARG A 223 3.90 15.10 29.88
C ARG A 223 2.79 14.80 28.85
N ASP A 224 3.15 14.29 27.68
CA ASP A 224 2.20 13.94 26.63
C ASP A 224 1.65 12.52 26.80
N THR A 225 2.23 11.71 27.70
CA THR A 225 1.77 10.35 27.98
C THR A 225 0.66 10.39 29.03
N LEU A 226 -0.53 9.90 28.67
CA LEU A 226 -1.71 9.89 29.53
C LEU A 226 -1.80 8.64 30.40
N ASN A 227 -1.41 7.48 29.86
CA ASN A 227 -1.30 6.22 30.60
C ASN A 227 -0.46 5.23 29.80
N SER A 228 0.15 4.25 30.47
CA SER A 228 0.83 3.09 29.86
C SER A 228 0.47 1.83 30.64
N ARG A 229 -0.17 0.85 29.97
CA ARG A 229 -0.63 -0.39 30.63
C ARG A 229 -0.76 -1.58 29.68
N ALA A 230 -0.72 -2.77 30.25
CA ALA A 230 -0.92 -4.04 29.56
C ALA A 230 -2.41 -4.43 29.43
N TYR A 231 -2.74 -5.04 28.29
CA TYR A 231 -4.06 -5.51 27.91
C TYR A 231 -4.02 -7.01 27.56
N HIS A 232 -4.43 -7.84 28.50
CA HIS A 232 -4.59 -9.29 28.34
C HIS A 232 -5.80 -9.70 27.49
N SER A 233 -6.60 -8.72 27.06
CA SER A 233 -7.79 -8.96 26.24
C SER A 233 -7.50 -9.00 24.73
N ALA A 234 -6.30 -8.61 24.29
CA ALA A 234 -5.88 -8.68 22.89
C ALA A 234 -5.48 -10.11 22.53
N ILE A 235 -6.08 -10.68 21.48
CA ILE A 235 -5.90 -12.10 21.14
C ILE A 235 -5.22 -12.25 19.79
N CYS A 236 -3.89 -12.36 19.84
CA CYS A 236 -3.04 -12.56 18.67
C CYS A 236 -2.29 -13.90 18.69
N ASP A 237 -2.76 -14.87 19.49
CA ASP A 237 -2.10 -16.17 19.70
C ASP A 237 -0.62 -16.05 20.11
N THR A 238 -0.40 -15.20 21.13
CA THR A 238 0.90 -14.93 21.77
C THR A 238 0.80 -15.15 23.27
N ASP A 239 1.93 -15.43 23.91
CA ASP A 239 2.14 -15.50 25.35
C ASP A 239 2.42 -14.12 26.00
N HIS A 240 2.55 -13.07 25.19
CA HIS A 240 2.66 -11.67 25.65
C HIS A 240 1.31 -10.94 25.56
N ALA A 241 1.06 -10.06 26.51
CA ALA A 241 -0.06 -9.12 26.51
C ALA A 241 0.35 -7.83 25.80
N LEU A 242 -0.59 -7.24 25.06
CA LEU A 242 -0.35 -5.98 24.35
C LEU A 242 -0.18 -4.83 25.36
N VAL A 243 0.96 -4.13 25.32
CA VAL A 243 1.18 -2.92 26.10
C VAL A 243 0.86 -1.69 25.25
N ILE A 244 0.00 -0.81 25.77
CA ILE A 244 -0.42 0.41 25.06
C ILE A 244 -0.12 1.62 25.92
N ALA A 245 0.56 2.60 25.33
CA ALA A 245 0.61 3.96 25.82
C ALA A 245 -0.40 4.83 25.08
N LYS A 246 -1.21 5.58 25.82
CA LYS A 246 -2.08 6.60 25.26
C LYS A 246 -1.36 7.94 25.35
N THR A 247 -1.21 8.63 24.23
CA THR A 247 -0.49 9.92 24.15
C THR A 247 -1.41 11.03 23.64
N ARG A 248 -1.09 12.28 23.99
CA ARG A 248 -1.76 13.49 23.50
C ARG A 248 -0.99 14.03 22.30
N LEU A 249 -1.31 13.55 21.10
CA LEU A 249 -0.68 13.96 19.86
C LEU A 249 -1.73 14.15 18.77
N THR A 250 -1.57 15.18 17.94
CA THR A 250 -2.39 15.41 16.74
C THR A 250 -1.51 15.23 15.51
N SER A 251 -1.83 14.27 14.64
CA SER A 251 -1.04 14.02 13.43
C SER A 251 -1.16 15.19 12.45
N LYS A 252 -0.04 15.58 11.83
CA LYS A 252 0.00 16.58 10.77
C LYS A 252 0.53 15.89 9.51
N LYS A 253 -0.11 16.15 8.37
CA LYS A 253 0.41 15.64 7.10
C LYS A 253 1.79 16.23 6.84
N PHE A 254 2.72 15.45 6.30
CA PHE A 254 4.03 15.95 5.89
C PHE A 254 3.92 17.14 4.92
N TYR A 255 2.78 17.24 4.20
CA TYR A 255 2.51 18.33 3.26
C TYR A 255 1.05 18.77 3.36
N ALA A 256 0.81 20.08 3.20
CA ALA A 256 -0.40 20.57 2.55
C ALA A 256 -0.32 20.14 1.08
N SER A 257 -0.55 18.85 0.81
CA SER A 257 -0.65 18.43 -0.58
C SER A 257 -1.75 19.29 -1.17
N LYS A 258 -1.42 20.04 -2.24
CA LYS A 258 -2.44 20.45 -3.22
C LYS A 258 -3.37 19.26 -3.33
N THR A 259 -4.62 19.49 -2.96
CA THR A 259 -5.67 18.52 -2.69
C THR A 259 -5.37 17.25 -3.48
N LYS A 260 -4.79 16.22 -2.85
CA LYS A 260 -4.60 14.93 -3.53
C LYS A 260 -5.96 14.63 -4.11
N ASN A 261 -6.10 14.66 -5.44
CA ASN A 261 -7.33 14.26 -6.10
C ASN A 261 -7.61 12.87 -5.52
N LYS A 262 -8.65 12.77 -4.66
CA LYS A 262 -9.01 11.51 -4.02
C LYS A 262 -9.08 10.53 -5.17
N ARG A 263 -8.26 9.47 -5.15
CA ARG A 263 -8.26 8.44 -6.20
C ARG A 263 -9.72 8.13 -6.50
N GLN A 264 -10.18 8.55 -7.68
CA GLN A 264 -11.60 8.46 -7.98
C GLN A 264 -11.95 6.97 -7.98
N ALA A 265 -13.10 6.65 -7.40
CA ALA A 265 -13.54 5.27 -7.31
C ALA A 265 -13.71 4.72 -8.73
N ILE A 266 -13.17 3.52 -8.98
CA ILE A 266 -13.34 2.84 -10.26
C ILE A 266 -14.84 2.58 -10.46
N LEU A 267 -15.38 3.02 -11.60
CA LEU A 267 -16.78 2.82 -11.96
C LEU A 267 -17.04 1.36 -12.30
N ASN A 268 -18.20 0.83 -11.91
CA ASN A 268 -18.58 -0.56 -12.17
C ASN A 268 -19.37 -0.69 -13.48
N ILE A 269 -18.79 -0.27 -14.60
CA ILE A 269 -19.50 -0.33 -15.89
C ILE A 269 -19.46 -1.79 -16.40
N PRO A 270 -20.61 -2.47 -16.48
CA PRO A 270 -20.65 -3.84 -16.98
C PRO A 270 -20.29 -3.87 -18.46
N ARG A 271 -19.70 -4.99 -18.91
CA ARG A 271 -19.36 -5.19 -20.34
C ARG A 271 -20.61 -5.13 -21.24
N ARG A 272 -21.76 -5.53 -20.68
CA ARG A 272 -23.09 -5.43 -21.28
C ARG A 272 -24.04 -4.90 -20.20
N PRO A 273 -24.30 -3.57 -20.15
CA PRO A 273 -25.33 -3.03 -19.30
C PRO A 273 -26.70 -3.57 -19.70
N ASP A 274 -27.60 -3.74 -18.73
CA ASP A 274 -28.98 -4.07 -19.01
C ASP A 274 -29.72 -2.88 -19.64
N GLU A 275 -30.86 -3.14 -20.26
CA GLU A 275 -31.64 -2.12 -20.97
C GLU A 275 -32.10 -0.99 -20.03
N ALA A 276 -32.50 -1.31 -18.80
CA ALA A 276 -32.91 -0.32 -17.81
C ALA A 276 -31.75 0.58 -17.36
N GLN A 277 -30.53 0.06 -17.32
CA GLN A 277 -29.31 0.85 -17.08
C GLN A 277 -29.01 1.75 -18.27
N LEU A 278 -29.12 1.25 -19.51
CA LEU A 278 -28.90 2.04 -20.72
C LEU A 278 -29.90 3.20 -20.83
N THR A 279 -31.19 2.94 -20.59
CA THR A 279 -32.24 3.96 -20.62
C THR A 279 -31.99 5.05 -19.58
N ARG A 280 -31.76 4.68 -18.32
CA ARG A 280 -31.45 5.65 -17.24
C ARG A 280 -30.20 6.47 -17.53
N PHE A 281 -29.18 5.86 -18.14
CA PHE A 281 -27.98 6.57 -18.56
C PHE A 281 -28.29 7.56 -19.69
N HIS A 282 -29.01 7.11 -20.73
CA HIS A 282 -29.40 7.94 -21.87
C HIS A 282 -30.25 9.15 -21.45
N GLU A 283 -31.30 8.94 -20.66
CA GLU A 283 -32.16 10.02 -20.13
C GLU A 283 -31.35 11.07 -19.37
N PHE A 284 -30.38 10.64 -18.56
CA PHE A 284 -29.53 11.56 -17.81
C PHE A 284 -28.61 12.35 -18.74
N ILE A 285 -28.04 11.70 -19.76
CA ILE A 285 -27.16 12.37 -20.72
C ILE A 285 -27.94 13.36 -21.58
N GLU A 286 -29.08 12.97 -22.17
CA GLU A 286 -29.93 13.85 -22.95
C GLU A 286 -30.36 15.09 -22.14
N LYS A 287 -30.80 14.88 -20.90
CA LYS A 287 -31.23 15.97 -20.02
C LYS A 287 -30.13 17.01 -19.74
N HIS A 288 -28.85 16.61 -19.75
CA HIS A 288 -27.75 17.44 -19.27
C HIS A 288 -26.70 17.80 -20.34
N LEU A 289 -26.67 17.10 -21.48
CA LEU A 289 -25.73 17.25 -22.59
C LEU A 289 -26.43 17.24 -23.97
N SER A 290 -27.72 17.60 -24.07
CA SER A 290 -28.35 17.83 -25.38
C SER A 290 -27.60 18.90 -26.19
N ASP A 291 -27.75 18.88 -27.51
CA ASP A 291 -27.07 19.82 -28.41
C ASP A 291 -27.32 21.29 -28.04
N SER A 292 -28.51 21.63 -27.54
CA SER A 292 -28.83 22.97 -27.06
C SER A 292 -27.97 23.40 -25.86
N HIS A 293 -27.66 22.48 -24.95
CA HIS A 293 -26.80 22.75 -23.79
C HIS A 293 -25.32 22.88 -24.18
N LEU A 294 -24.89 22.21 -25.26
CA LEU A 294 -23.49 22.22 -25.70
C LEU A 294 -23.17 23.39 -26.64
N LYS A 295 -24.10 23.78 -27.51
CA LYS A 295 -23.90 24.87 -28.50
C LYS A 295 -23.53 26.22 -27.88
N GLY A 296 -24.01 26.50 -26.66
CA GLY A 296 -23.72 27.75 -25.95
C GLY A 296 -22.36 27.84 -25.28
N ILE A 297 -21.56 26.76 -25.28
CA ILE A 297 -20.25 26.74 -24.63
C ILE A 297 -19.16 26.95 -25.69
N ILE A 298 -18.50 28.12 -25.63
CA ILE A 298 -17.45 28.51 -26.58
C ILE A 298 -16.08 27.96 -26.14
N ASP A 299 -15.79 28.02 -24.85
CA ASP A 299 -14.51 27.59 -24.29
C ASP A 299 -14.38 26.05 -24.26
N LEU A 300 -13.28 25.55 -24.83
CA LEU A 300 -13.04 24.13 -25.00
C LEU A 300 -12.83 23.40 -23.67
N GLU A 301 -12.17 24.06 -22.70
CA GLU A 301 -11.96 23.49 -21.37
C GLU A 301 -13.26 23.37 -20.59
N THR A 302 -14.12 24.39 -20.68
CA THR A 302 -15.46 24.39 -20.07
C THR A 302 -16.35 23.33 -20.71
N LEU A 303 -16.32 23.19 -22.03
CA LEU A 303 -17.06 22.17 -22.76
C LEU A 303 -16.63 20.76 -22.34
N TRP A 304 -15.31 20.51 -22.33
CA TRP A 304 -14.76 19.23 -21.90
C TRP A 304 -15.12 18.92 -20.45
N ASN A 305 -14.94 19.88 -19.53
CA ASN A 305 -15.25 19.68 -18.12
C ASN A 305 -16.75 19.39 -17.91
N LYS A 306 -17.65 20.07 -18.64
CA LYS A 306 -19.09 19.81 -18.60
C LYS A 306 -19.41 18.38 -19.03
N ILE A 307 -18.87 17.92 -20.15
CA ILE A 307 -19.07 16.56 -20.67
C ILE A 307 -18.51 15.53 -19.67
N LYS A 308 -17.23 15.70 -19.27
CA LYS A 308 -16.53 14.80 -18.35
C LYS A 308 -17.28 14.63 -17.04
N VAL A 309 -17.61 15.73 -16.36
CA VAL A 309 -18.29 15.67 -15.05
C VAL A 309 -19.66 15.02 -15.19
N THR A 310 -20.40 15.35 -16.24
CA THR A 310 -21.74 14.78 -16.45
C THR A 310 -21.69 13.29 -16.74
N LEU A 311 -20.75 12.83 -17.59
CA LEU A 311 -20.53 11.41 -17.86
C LEU A 311 -20.17 10.64 -16.58
N LEU A 312 -19.24 11.15 -15.77
CA LEU A 312 -18.83 10.50 -14.53
C LEU A 312 -19.96 10.46 -13.47
N VAL A 313 -20.76 11.53 -13.36
CA VAL A 313 -21.92 11.57 -12.48
C VAL A 313 -23.00 10.59 -12.93
N ALA A 314 -23.31 10.57 -14.22
CA ALA A 314 -24.26 9.64 -14.82
C ALA A 314 -23.83 8.19 -14.56
N ALA A 315 -22.58 7.87 -14.89
CA ALA A 315 -22.03 6.53 -14.73
C ALA A 315 -22.03 6.08 -13.26
N LYS A 316 -21.68 6.98 -12.34
CA LYS A 316 -21.70 6.67 -10.90
C LYS A 316 -23.12 6.45 -10.37
N ARG A 317 -24.12 7.16 -10.88
CA ARG A 317 -25.53 6.98 -10.48
C ARG A 317 -26.12 5.68 -11.00
N VAL A 318 -25.83 5.34 -12.26
CA VAL A 318 -26.43 4.19 -12.94
C VAL A 318 -25.68 2.90 -12.60
N PHE A 319 -24.35 2.90 -12.73
CA PHE A 319 -23.53 1.70 -12.62
C PHE A 319 -22.88 1.54 -11.24
N GLY A 320 -22.82 2.61 -10.45
CA GLY A 320 -22.20 2.59 -9.13
C GLY A 320 -20.67 2.50 -9.17
N LYS A 321 -20.10 2.20 -8.01
CA LYS A 321 -18.65 2.01 -7.84
C LYS A 321 -18.34 0.53 -7.83
N LYS A 322 -17.18 0.15 -8.36
CA LYS A 322 -16.69 -1.22 -8.23
C LYS A 322 -16.48 -1.50 -6.73
N ALA A 323 -17.19 -2.49 -6.21
CA ALA A 323 -17.03 -2.94 -4.83
C ALA A 323 -15.60 -3.47 -4.63
N LYS A 324 -15.08 -3.34 -3.39
CA LYS A 324 -13.90 -4.10 -3.01
C LYS A 324 -14.31 -5.57 -2.98
N GLU A 325 -13.71 -6.37 -3.87
CA GLU A 325 -13.85 -7.83 -3.82
C GLU A 325 -13.25 -8.35 -2.51
N LYS A 326 -13.91 -9.33 -1.88
CA LYS A 326 -13.38 -10.04 -0.71
C LYS A 326 -12.10 -10.75 -1.14
N THR A 327 -10.97 -10.25 -0.65
CA THR A 327 -9.66 -10.57 -1.24
C THR A 327 -9.13 -11.94 -0.84
N ASP A 328 -9.61 -12.52 0.26
CA ASP A 328 -9.12 -13.80 0.78
C ASP A 328 -10.23 -14.66 1.38
N TRP A 329 -9.87 -15.91 1.71
CA TRP A 329 -10.75 -16.90 2.31
C TRP A 329 -11.35 -16.43 3.63
N TYR A 330 -10.61 -15.65 4.42
CA TYR A 330 -11.10 -15.22 5.72
C TYR A 330 -12.23 -14.20 5.57
N SER A 331 -12.07 -13.20 4.71
CA SER A 331 -13.12 -12.23 4.39
C SER A 331 -14.35 -12.89 3.76
N GLU A 332 -14.16 -13.95 2.98
CA GLU A 332 -15.26 -14.72 2.38
C GLU A 332 -16.16 -15.32 3.46
N PHE A 333 -15.57 -15.99 4.45
CA PHE A 333 -16.25 -16.69 5.54
C PHE A 333 -16.34 -15.88 6.84
N GLU A 334 -16.20 -14.56 6.79
CA GLU A 334 -16.14 -13.70 7.98
C GLU A 334 -17.37 -13.84 8.87
N GLU A 335 -18.57 -13.87 8.28
CA GLU A 335 -19.83 -14.00 9.00
C GLU A 335 -19.91 -15.30 9.81
N LEU A 336 -19.28 -16.37 9.31
CA LEU A 336 -19.19 -17.66 9.97
C LEU A 336 -18.09 -17.70 11.05
N LEU A 337 -16.94 -17.06 10.79
CA LEU A 337 -15.78 -17.11 11.68
C LEU A 337 -15.87 -16.13 12.85
N GLN A 338 -16.51 -14.98 12.66
CA GLN A 338 -16.56 -13.91 13.67
C GLN A 338 -17.22 -14.34 15.00
N PRO A 339 -18.35 -15.07 15.02
CA PRO A 339 -18.91 -15.60 16.27
C PRO A 339 -17.95 -16.55 17.01
N LEU A 340 -17.21 -17.38 16.28
CA LEU A 340 -16.24 -18.32 16.85
C LEU A 340 -15.01 -17.61 17.44
N VAL A 341 -14.54 -16.56 16.77
CA VAL A 341 -13.47 -15.68 17.29
C VAL A 341 -13.92 -15.02 18.60
N GLU A 342 -15.16 -14.53 18.66
CA GLU A 342 -15.73 -13.93 19.88
C GLU A 342 -15.90 -14.96 21.00
N ALA A 343 -16.33 -16.18 20.68
CA ALA A 343 -16.44 -17.27 21.66
C ALA A 343 -15.07 -17.65 22.24
N LYS A 344 -14.04 -17.83 21.39
CA LYS A 344 -12.65 -18.03 21.83
C LYS A 344 -12.18 -16.88 22.71
N ARG A 345 -12.55 -15.65 22.37
CA ARG A 345 -12.18 -14.45 23.14
C ARG A 345 -12.77 -14.44 24.53
N LYS A 346 -14.08 -14.66 24.65
CA LYS A 346 -14.78 -14.75 25.94
C LYS A 346 -14.18 -15.86 26.82
N ALA A 347 -13.92 -17.03 26.24
CA ALA A 347 -13.29 -18.13 26.97
C ALA A 347 -11.87 -17.80 27.44
N HIS A 348 -11.08 -17.09 26.64
CA HIS A 348 -9.73 -16.65 27.02
C HIS A 348 -9.75 -15.65 28.17
N ILE A 349 -10.62 -14.64 28.11
CA ILE A 349 -10.77 -13.65 29.18
C ILE A 349 -11.13 -14.34 30.49
N ASN A 350 -12.05 -15.31 30.45
CA ASN A 350 -12.43 -16.09 31.63
C ASN A 350 -11.28 -16.95 32.17
N LEU A 351 -10.45 -17.55 31.29
CA LEU A 351 -9.25 -18.29 31.69
C LEU A 351 -8.21 -17.40 32.37
N VAL A 352 -8.02 -16.17 31.87
CA VAL A 352 -7.08 -15.21 32.48
C VAL A 352 -7.59 -14.73 33.83
N ALA A 353 -8.89 -14.47 33.96
CA ALA A 353 -9.49 -13.98 35.20
C ALA A 353 -9.60 -15.07 36.28
N ASN A 354 -10.09 -16.26 35.91
CA ASN A 354 -10.47 -17.35 36.81
C ASN A 354 -9.87 -18.67 36.31
N GLY A 355 -8.54 -18.75 36.29
CA GLY A 355 -7.84 -19.92 35.78
C GLY A 355 -8.11 -21.18 36.62
N ASN A 356 -8.83 -22.13 36.04
CA ASN A 356 -9.09 -23.45 36.61
C ASN A 356 -9.28 -24.47 35.46
N ASP A 357 -9.47 -25.75 35.79
CA ASP A 357 -9.57 -26.79 34.77
C ASP A 357 -10.80 -26.63 33.88
N HIS A 358 -11.89 -26.07 34.40
CA HIS A 358 -13.10 -25.80 33.63
C HIS A 358 -12.88 -24.68 32.61
N THR A 359 -12.31 -23.53 33.02
CA THR A 359 -12.03 -22.41 32.11
C THR A 359 -10.95 -22.76 31.09
N LYS A 360 -9.97 -23.59 31.48
CA LYS A 360 -8.95 -24.15 30.57
C LYS A 360 -9.58 -25.06 29.53
N SER A 361 -10.51 -25.93 29.93
CA SER A 361 -11.23 -26.83 29.03
C SER A 361 -12.15 -26.06 28.08
N ALA A 362 -12.90 -25.07 28.57
CA ALA A 362 -13.74 -24.21 27.75
C ALA A 362 -12.93 -23.45 26.68
N PHE A 363 -11.77 -22.89 27.06
CA PHE A 363 -10.88 -22.24 26.09
C PHE A 363 -10.33 -23.22 25.05
N LYS A 364 -9.94 -24.44 25.45
CA LYS A 364 -9.49 -25.48 24.52
C LYS A 364 -10.58 -25.85 23.51
N ILE A 365 -11.82 -26.03 23.96
CA ILE A 365 -12.97 -26.35 23.10
C ILE A 365 -13.24 -25.21 22.11
N ALA A 366 -13.33 -23.97 22.60
CA ALA A 366 -13.57 -22.82 21.72
C ALA A 366 -12.46 -22.62 20.70
N LYS A 367 -11.19 -22.82 21.11
CA LYS A 367 -10.03 -22.78 20.22
C LYS A 367 -10.08 -23.89 19.16
N ALA A 368 -10.36 -25.13 19.56
CA ALA A 368 -10.44 -26.27 18.65
C ALA A 368 -11.58 -26.09 17.63
N ASN A 369 -12.74 -25.59 18.06
CA ASN A 369 -13.87 -25.31 17.18
C ASN A 369 -13.51 -24.24 16.13
N LEU A 370 -12.94 -23.10 16.56
CA LEU A 370 -12.48 -22.07 15.63
C LEU A 370 -11.45 -22.62 14.63
N GLN A 371 -10.47 -23.41 15.09
CA GLN A 371 -9.45 -23.99 14.23
C GLN A 371 -10.04 -24.96 13.20
N ARG A 372 -10.97 -25.83 13.63
CA ARG A 372 -11.64 -26.78 12.74
C ARG A 372 -12.43 -26.05 11.65
N THR A 373 -13.27 -25.09 12.03
CA THR A 373 -14.08 -24.33 11.07
C THR A 373 -13.21 -23.49 10.15
N ALA A 374 -12.16 -22.83 10.66
CA ALA A 374 -11.23 -22.06 9.84
C ALA A 374 -10.55 -22.93 8.77
N ARG A 375 -10.14 -24.16 9.12
CA ARG A 375 -9.57 -25.13 8.16
C ARG A 375 -10.58 -25.53 7.09
N GLN A 376 -11.83 -25.81 7.48
CA GLN A 376 -12.91 -26.13 6.52
C GLN A 376 -13.16 -24.98 5.55
N CYS A 377 -13.30 -23.74 6.05
CA CYS A 377 -13.49 -22.55 5.24
C CYS A 377 -12.31 -22.32 4.27
N ALA A 378 -11.07 -22.47 4.75
CA ALA A 378 -9.89 -22.31 3.92
C ALA A 378 -9.85 -23.38 2.81
N ASN A 379 -10.12 -24.64 3.13
CA ASN A 379 -10.14 -25.72 2.14
C ASN A 379 -11.22 -25.51 1.08
N GLN A 380 -12.43 -25.18 1.52
CA GLN A 380 -13.55 -24.89 0.62
C GLN A 380 -13.19 -23.75 -0.35
N TYR A 381 -12.69 -22.64 0.20
CA TYR A 381 -12.24 -21.51 -0.61
C TYR A 381 -11.21 -21.90 -1.67
N TRP A 382 -10.20 -22.67 -1.29
CA TRP A 382 -9.13 -23.05 -2.22
C TRP A 382 -9.63 -23.97 -3.33
N ILE A 383 -10.51 -24.92 -3.00
CA ILE A 383 -11.16 -25.79 -3.99
C ILE A 383 -11.98 -24.95 -4.97
N ASP A 384 -12.80 -24.03 -4.47
CA ASP A 384 -13.65 -23.16 -5.29
C ASP A 384 -12.81 -22.24 -6.18
N LEU A 385 -11.74 -21.66 -5.62
CA LEU A 385 -10.83 -20.80 -6.35
C LEU A 385 -10.09 -21.55 -7.46
N CYS A 386 -9.56 -22.74 -7.17
CA CYS A 386 -8.90 -23.57 -8.17
C CYS A 386 -9.87 -23.99 -9.29
N THR A 387 -11.08 -24.39 -8.92
CA THR A 387 -12.14 -24.76 -9.88
C THR A 387 -12.49 -23.57 -10.77
N SER A 388 -12.62 -22.37 -10.19
CA SER A 388 -12.88 -21.14 -10.95
C SER A 388 -11.72 -20.78 -11.89
N ILE A 389 -10.46 -20.92 -11.45
CA ILE A 389 -9.27 -20.69 -12.29
C ILE A 389 -9.26 -21.66 -13.47
N GLN A 390 -9.51 -22.94 -13.22
CA GLN A 390 -9.56 -23.98 -14.24
C GLN A 390 -10.68 -23.71 -15.25
N HIS A 391 -11.87 -23.37 -14.78
CA HIS A 391 -12.98 -23.00 -15.65
C HIS A 391 -12.64 -21.80 -16.56
N CYS A 392 -12.02 -20.75 -16.02
CA CYS A 392 -11.56 -19.61 -16.81
C CYS A 392 -10.53 -20.02 -17.87
N HIS A 393 -9.61 -20.93 -17.53
CA HIS A 393 -8.65 -21.48 -18.50
C HIS A 393 -9.37 -22.22 -19.63
N ASP A 394 -10.32 -23.11 -19.29
CA ASP A 394 -11.00 -23.98 -20.25
C ASP A 394 -11.85 -23.20 -21.26
N ILE A 395 -12.45 -22.07 -20.85
CA ILE A 395 -13.22 -21.19 -21.75
C ILE A 395 -12.35 -20.13 -22.45
N GLY A 396 -11.03 -20.14 -22.25
CA GLY A 396 -10.11 -19.15 -22.82
C GLY A 396 -10.18 -17.75 -22.18
N ASP A 397 -10.79 -17.60 -21.00
CA ASP A 397 -10.79 -16.35 -20.22
C ASP A 397 -9.46 -16.17 -19.47
N ILE A 398 -8.44 -15.77 -20.21
CA ILE A 398 -7.09 -15.47 -19.70
C ILE A 398 -7.14 -14.40 -18.58
N ARG A 399 -8.10 -13.46 -18.65
CA ARG A 399 -8.21 -12.38 -17.64
C ARG A 399 -8.74 -12.93 -16.32
N GLY A 400 -9.81 -13.73 -16.35
CA GLY A 400 -10.36 -14.41 -15.19
C GLY A 400 -9.33 -15.33 -14.55
N MET A 401 -8.61 -16.11 -15.36
CA MET A 401 -7.52 -16.98 -14.89
C MET A 401 -6.43 -16.17 -14.15
N HIS A 402 -5.91 -15.09 -14.75
CA HIS A 402 -4.91 -14.24 -14.09
C HIS A 402 -5.43 -13.56 -12.82
N GLN A 403 -6.71 -13.18 -12.78
CA GLN A 403 -7.33 -12.62 -11.57
C GLN A 403 -7.40 -13.65 -10.46
N GLY A 404 -7.81 -14.88 -10.78
CA GLY A 404 -7.84 -15.99 -9.83
C GLY A 404 -6.44 -16.35 -9.32
N ILE A 405 -5.44 -16.46 -10.20
CA ILE A 405 -4.03 -16.68 -9.80
C ILE A 405 -3.54 -15.55 -8.88
N LYS A 406 -3.87 -14.30 -9.21
CA LYS A 406 -3.50 -13.15 -8.36
C LYS A 406 -4.19 -13.20 -7.00
N ARG A 407 -5.44 -13.68 -6.94
CA ARG A 407 -6.16 -13.91 -5.68
C ARG A 407 -5.50 -15.02 -4.87
N ALA A 408 -5.09 -16.10 -5.52
CA ALA A 408 -4.39 -17.23 -4.91
C ALA A 408 -3.01 -16.84 -4.34
N MET A 409 -2.22 -16.06 -5.07
CA MET A 409 -0.94 -15.56 -4.55
C MET A 409 -1.11 -14.56 -3.39
N GLY A 410 -2.32 -14.03 -3.22
CA GLY A 410 -2.63 -13.05 -2.19
C GLY A 410 -1.87 -11.71 -2.37
N PRO A 411 -1.90 -10.85 -1.35
CA PRO A 411 -1.17 -9.60 -1.38
C PRO A 411 0.35 -9.84 -1.38
N VAL A 412 0.98 -9.49 -2.49
CA VAL A 412 2.43 -9.63 -2.68
C VAL A 412 3.19 -8.65 -1.79
N ALA A 413 4.11 -9.18 -0.98
CA ALA A 413 5.05 -8.38 -0.20
C ALA A 413 5.82 -7.44 -1.13
N ARG A 414 5.79 -6.14 -0.83
CA ARG A 414 6.54 -5.15 -1.62
C ARG A 414 7.94 -5.02 -1.06
N LYS A 415 8.92 -5.63 -1.74
CA LYS A 415 10.34 -5.29 -1.55
C LYS A 415 10.54 -3.82 -1.93
N ARG A 416 11.08 -3.01 -1.02
CA ARG A 416 11.38 -1.60 -1.25
C ARG A 416 12.89 -1.39 -1.24
N ALA A 417 13.34 -0.36 -1.94
CA ALA A 417 14.65 0.24 -1.78
C ALA A 417 14.47 1.75 -1.80
N THR A 418 15.34 2.45 -1.08
CA THR A 418 15.42 3.91 -1.12
C THR A 418 15.94 4.33 -2.50
N ILE A 419 15.25 5.26 -3.16
CA ILE A 419 15.68 5.80 -4.46
C ILE A 419 16.99 6.56 -4.26
N LYS A 420 17.93 6.38 -5.19
CA LYS A 420 19.23 7.03 -5.20
C LYS A 420 19.26 8.22 -6.16
N ASP A 421 20.02 9.26 -5.82
CA ASP A 421 20.33 10.32 -6.80
C ASP A 421 21.37 9.82 -7.82
N THR A 422 21.75 10.67 -8.77
CA THR A 422 22.73 10.37 -9.82
C THR A 422 24.13 10.08 -9.28
N ASP A 423 24.46 10.57 -8.08
CA ASP A 423 25.71 10.29 -7.37
C ASP A 423 25.69 8.97 -6.56
N GLY A 424 24.55 8.27 -6.54
CA GLY A 424 24.36 7.04 -5.78
C GLY A 424 23.91 7.23 -4.33
N SER A 425 23.78 8.47 -3.85
CA SER A 425 23.33 8.77 -2.49
C SER A 425 21.83 8.46 -2.30
N PRO A 426 21.41 7.86 -1.18
CA PRO A 426 20.02 7.53 -0.93
C PRO A 426 19.19 8.79 -0.59
N ILE A 427 18.07 8.98 -1.27
CA ILE A 427 17.12 10.07 -1.04
C ILE A 427 16.03 9.59 -0.09
N SER A 428 16.00 10.10 1.15
CA SER A 428 14.97 9.76 2.14
C SER A 428 13.67 10.57 1.95
N ASP A 429 13.79 11.83 1.53
CA ASP A 429 12.63 12.73 1.33
C ASP A 429 11.81 12.36 0.09
N LYS A 430 10.49 12.27 0.26
CA LYS A 430 9.59 11.81 -0.79
C LYS A 430 9.40 12.84 -1.92
N SER A 431 9.48 14.13 -1.64
CA SER A 431 9.39 15.18 -2.68
C SER A 431 10.61 15.10 -3.57
N LEU A 432 11.80 15.01 -2.97
CA LEU A 432 13.06 14.85 -3.71
C LEU A 432 13.07 13.55 -4.52
N GLN A 433 12.49 12.46 -4.00
CA GLN A 433 12.31 11.23 -4.79
C GLN A 433 11.39 11.46 -6.00
N LEU A 434 10.31 12.22 -5.87
CA LEU A 434 9.41 12.55 -7.00
C LEU A 434 10.10 13.46 -8.01
N ASP A 435 10.87 14.45 -7.56
CA ASP A 435 11.66 15.32 -8.43
C ASP A 435 12.75 14.53 -9.16
N ARG A 436 13.38 13.56 -8.48
CA ARG A 436 14.33 12.62 -9.10
C ARG A 436 13.69 11.79 -10.22
N TRP A 437 12.43 11.36 -10.03
CA TRP A 437 11.65 10.69 -11.08
C TRP A 437 11.30 11.64 -12.23
N ALA A 438 10.88 12.86 -11.93
CA ALA A 438 10.56 13.88 -12.93
C ALA A 438 11.78 14.19 -13.80
N ARG A 439 12.94 14.45 -13.19
CA ARG A 439 14.23 14.63 -13.90
C ARG A 439 14.57 13.43 -14.78
N HIS A 440 14.43 12.21 -14.26
CA HIS A 440 14.72 10.99 -15.02
C HIS A 440 13.88 10.88 -16.30
N TYR A 441 12.55 11.00 -16.19
CA TYR A 441 11.69 10.88 -17.36
C TYR A 441 11.77 12.07 -18.29
N ASN A 442 12.02 13.27 -17.76
CA ASN A 442 12.31 14.43 -18.61
C ASN A 442 13.53 14.13 -19.47
N ASN A 443 14.65 13.72 -18.88
CA ASN A 443 15.86 13.39 -19.63
C ASN A 443 15.67 12.19 -20.59
N LEU A 444 14.85 11.21 -20.20
CA LEU A 444 14.60 10.02 -21.03
C LEU A 444 13.76 10.32 -22.28
N TYR A 445 12.82 11.25 -22.19
CA TYR A 445 11.90 11.61 -23.27
C TYR A 445 12.26 12.93 -23.97
N PHE A 446 13.25 13.65 -23.46
CA PHE A 446 13.76 14.86 -24.08
C PHE A 446 14.79 14.49 -25.13
N GLU A 447 14.40 14.59 -26.40
CA GLU A 447 15.32 14.57 -27.54
C GLU A 447 15.36 15.96 -28.15
N GLU A 448 16.55 16.59 -28.18
CA GLU A 448 16.78 17.75 -29.05
C GLU A 448 16.88 17.27 -30.49
N VAL A 449 15.79 17.43 -31.24
CA VAL A 449 15.77 17.14 -32.67
C VAL A 449 16.43 18.31 -33.40
N ASN A 450 17.74 18.18 -33.66
CA ASN A 450 18.46 19.12 -34.52
C ASN A 450 18.15 18.82 -35.99
N ILE A 451 17.10 19.46 -36.51
CA ILE A 451 16.77 19.36 -37.94
C ILE A 451 17.73 20.27 -38.71
N SER A 452 18.58 19.68 -39.56
CA SER A 452 19.41 20.45 -40.49
C SER A 452 18.50 21.23 -41.45
N PRO A 453 18.68 22.56 -41.61
CA PRO A 453 17.95 23.35 -42.60
C PRO A 453 18.11 22.80 -44.02
N GLU A 454 19.26 22.20 -44.33
CA GLU A 454 19.52 21.56 -45.63
C GLU A 454 18.63 20.33 -45.84
N ALA A 455 18.46 19.50 -44.81
CA ALA A 455 17.60 18.32 -44.89
C ALA A 455 16.13 18.72 -45.09
N ALA A 456 15.67 19.79 -44.44
CA ALA A 456 14.32 20.32 -44.63
C ALA A 456 14.08 20.80 -46.08
N ARG A 457 15.10 21.40 -46.72
CA ARG A 457 15.04 21.83 -48.14
C ARG A 457 14.97 20.66 -49.14
N THR A 458 15.42 19.47 -48.76
CA THR A 458 15.39 18.28 -49.63
C THR A 458 14.07 17.51 -49.60
N ILE A 459 13.13 17.88 -48.72
CA ILE A 459 11.83 17.20 -48.63
C ILE A 459 10.98 17.59 -49.85
N PRO A 460 10.54 16.64 -50.69
CA PRO A 460 9.71 16.96 -51.85
C PRO A 460 8.37 17.57 -51.43
N HIS A 461 7.99 18.66 -52.10
CA HIS A 461 6.68 19.27 -51.91
C HIS A 461 5.60 18.44 -52.63
N PHE A 462 4.61 17.98 -51.87
CA PHE A 462 3.43 17.31 -52.41
C PHE A 462 2.25 18.29 -52.53
N PRO A 463 1.32 18.06 -53.47
CA PRO A 463 0.09 18.83 -53.54
C PRO A 463 -0.70 18.77 -52.22
N THR A 464 -1.28 19.89 -51.82
CA THR A 464 -2.15 19.97 -50.64
C THR A 464 -3.34 19.03 -50.79
N LEU A 465 -3.61 18.20 -49.78
CA LEU A 465 -4.78 17.35 -49.73
C LEU A 465 -5.91 18.01 -48.96
N GLU A 466 -6.71 18.82 -49.65
CA GLU A 466 -7.87 19.52 -49.07
C GLU A 466 -8.88 18.56 -48.40
N SER A 467 -8.98 17.32 -48.89
CA SER A 467 -9.84 16.31 -48.29
C SER A 467 -9.51 16.01 -46.82
N LEU A 468 -8.25 16.20 -46.41
CA LEU A 468 -7.83 15.98 -45.02
C LEU A 468 -8.27 17.08 -44.06
N ASP A 469 -8.60 18.27 -44.59
CA ASP A 469 -9.02 19.44 -43.80
C ASP A 469 -10.52 19.43 -43.48
N THR A 470 -11.30 18.63 -44.23
CA THR A 470 -12.73 18.45 -43.98
C THR A 470 -12.99 17.95 -42.55
N PRO A 471 -14.09 18.35 -41.87
CA PRO A 471 -14.34 17.86 -40.52
C PRO A 471 -14.47 16.32 -40.44
N PRO A 472 -14.00 15.68 -39.35
CA PRO A 472 -14.22 14.25 -39.08
C PRO A 472 -15.69 13.87 -39.13
N THR A 473 -16.02 12.80 -39.84
CA THR A 473 -17.37 12.26 -39.87
C THR A 473 -17.71 11.47 -38.60
N PHE A 474 -19.00 11.35 -38.28
CA PHE A 474 -19.46 10.56 -37.15
C PHE A 474 -19.05 9.08 -37.28
N ALA A 475 -19.06 8.54 -38.51
CA ALA A 475 -18.66 7.17 -38.78
C ALA A 475 -17.16 6.93 -38.51
N GLU A 476 -16.28 7.88 -38.85
CA GLU A 476 -14.86 7.81 -38.50
C GLU A 476 -14.67 7.82 -36.99
N PHE A 477 -15.40 8.67 -36.28
CA PHE A 477 -15.34 8.74 -34.83
C PHE A 477 -15.82 7.44 -34.17
N LEU A 478 -16.95 6.88 -34.62
CA LEU A 478 -17.45 5.59 -34.13
C LEU A 478 -16.45 4.44 -34.35
N ARG A 479 -15.80 4.37 -35.52
CA ARG A 479 -14.75 3.37 -35.78
C ARG A 479 -13.57 3.54 -34.83
N ALA A 480 -13.15 4.79 -34.59
CA ALA A 480 -12.06 5.09 -33.66
C ALA A 480 -12.41 4.67 -32.22
N LEU A 481 -13.63 4.94 -31.76
CA LEU A 481 -14.12 4.49 -30.45
C LEU A 481 -14.16 2.96 -30.36
N GLN A 482 -14.75 2.28 -31.34
CA GLN A 482 -14.86 0.82 -31.36
C GLN A 482 -13.51 0.12 -31.30
N ALA A 483 -12.48 0.69 -31.96
CA ALA A 483 -11.12 0.16 -31.96
C ALA A 483 -10.39 0.26 -30.60
N LEU A 484 -10.89 1.05 -29.64
CA LEU A 484 -10.29 1.14 -28.31
C LEU A 484 -10.48 -0.18 -27.54
N LYS A 485 -9.43 -0.64 -26.86
CA LYS A 485 -9.51 -1.83 -26.00
C LYS A 485 -10.22 -1.47 -24.69
N THR A 486 -11.19 -2.29 -24.28
CA THR A 486 -11.83 -2.19 -22.95
C THR A 486 -10.97 -2.88 -21.88
N GLY A 487 -11.25 -2.61 -20.61
CA GLY A 487 -10.56 -3.18 -19.45
C GLY A 487 -9.17 -2.62 -19.21
N LYS A 488 -8.85 -1.46 -19.81
CA LYS A 488 -7.57 -0.76 -19.66
C LYS A 488 -7.66 0.37 -18.64
N SER A 489 -6.52 0.76 -18.09
CA SER A 489 -6.41 1.88 -17.16
C SER A 489 -6.75 3.20 -17.84
N THR A 490 -7.42 4.08 -17.11
CA THR A 490 -7.79 5.44 -17.53
C THR A 490 -6.63 6.42 -17.36
N GLY A 491 -6.72 7.58 -18.02
CA GLY A 491 -5.85 8.72 -17.78
C GLY A 491 -6.23 9.48 -16.50
N SER A 492 -5.75 10.72 -16.38
CA SER A 492 -6.13 11.70 -15.34
C SER A 492 -7.63 11.97 -15.29
N ASP A 493 -8.31 11.89 -16.45
CA ASP A 493 -9.75 12.11 -16.62
C ASP A 493 -10.65 11.06 -15.94
N ASN A 494 -10.10 9.89 -15.59
CA ASN A 494 -10.82 8.73 -15.03
C ASN A 494 -12.00 8.22 -15.89
N ILE A 495 -11.99 8.48 -17.19
CA ILE A 495 -13.04 8.01 -18.12
C ILE A 495 -12.57 6.71 -18.80
N PRO A 496 -13.25 5.57 -18.57
CA PRO A 496 -12.90 4.30 -19.21
C PRO A 496 -13.47 4.18 -20.62
N ALA A 497 -12.86 3.32 -21.44
CA ALA A 497 -13.30 3.06 -22.81
C ALA A 497 -14.74 2.51 -22.85
N GLU A 498 -15.11 1.71 -21.85
CA GLU A 498 -16.45 1.15 -21.66
C GLU A 498 -17.53 2.24 -21.57
N LEU A 499 -17.21 3.38 -20.95
CA LEU A 499 -18.16 4.47 -20.77
C LEU A 499 -18.42 5.20 -22.09
N ILE A 500 -17.35 5.54 -22.81
CA ILE A 500 -17.44 6.33 -24.04
C ILE A 500 -17.92 5.52 -25.24
N LYS A 501 -17.95 4.19 -25.11
CA LYS A 501 -18.57 3.28 -26.08
C LYS A 501 -20.08 3.15 -25.92
N LEU A 502 -20.67 3.70 -24.85
CA LEU A 502 -22.13 3.70 -24.69
C LEU A 502 -22.74 4.68 -25.71
N PRO A 503 -23.83 4.31 -26.41
CA PRO A 503 -24.41 5.15 -27.47
C PRO A 503 -24.68 6.59 -27.06
N ALA A 504 -25.25 6.80 -25.86
CA ALA A 504 -25.56 8.14 -25.35
C ALA A 504 -24.32 9.01 -25.09
N ALA A 505 -23.15 8.43 -24.82
CA ALA A 505 -21.93 9.18 -24.59
C ALA A 505 -21.29 9.68 -25.89
N THR A 506 -21.61 9.07 -27.04
CA THR A 506 -20.94 9.33 -28.32
C THR A 506 -21.25 10.72 -28.86
N ASN A 507 -22.51 11.17 -28.85
CA ASN A 507 -22.89 12.45 -29.46
C ASN A 507 -22.19 13.66 -28.80
N PRO A 508 -22.21 13.80 -27.45
CA PRO A 508 -21.50 14.90 -26.80
C PRO A 508 -19.98 14.91 -27.09
N LEU A 509 -19.36 13.72 -27.18
CA LEU A 509 -17.93 13.59 -27.48
C LEU A 509 -17.61 13.91 -28.94
N TYR A 510 -18.53 13.64 -29.87
CA TYR A 510 -18.38 14.01 -31.27
C TYR A 510 -18.48 15.53 -31.45
N VAL A 511 -19.42 16.19 -30.75
CA VAL A 511 -19.48 17.67 -30.71
C VAL A 511 -18.15 18.24 -30.23
N LEU A 512 -17.57 17.67 -29.16
CA LEU A 512 -16.25 18.08 -28.68
C LEU A 512 -15.14 17.85 -29.72
N LEU A 513 -15.15 16.73 -30.44
CA LEU A 513 -14.17 16.45 -31.51
C LEU A 513 -14.23 17.52 -32.60
N LEU A 514 -15.43 17.88 -33.06
CA LEU A 514 -15.61 18.91 -34.08
C LEU A 514 -15.11 20.29 -33.59
N ARG A 515 -15.39 20.64 -32.33
CA ARG A 515 -14.84 21.87 -31.73
C ARG A 515 -13.31 21.86 -31.64
N CYS A 516 -12.72 20.73 -31.26
CA CYS A 516 -11.25 20.60 -31.25
C CYS A 516 -10.67 20.77 -32.66
N TRP A 517 -11.36 20.22 -33.67
CA TRP A 517 -10.97 20.31 -35.07
C TRP A 517 -11.01 21.77 -35.56
N GLU A 518 -12.13 22.47 -35.35
CA GLU A 518 -12.31 23.88 -35.72
C GLU A 518 -11.28 24.81 -35.05
N MET A 519 -10.95 24.57 -33.78
CA MET A 519 -10.03 25.43 -33.02
C MET A 519 -8.55 25.05 -33.18
N GLY A 520 -8.23 23.93 -33.83
CA GLY A 520 -6.85 23.44 -33.98
C GLY A 520 -6.16 23.07 -32.65
N THR A 521 -6.93 22.81 -31.58
CA THR A 521 -6.41 22.49 -30.25
C THR A 521 -7.31 21.50 -29.51
N VAL A 522 -6.79 20.90 -28.43
CA VAL A 522 -7.51 19.97 -27.57
C VAL A 522 -7.38 20.41 -26.10
N PRO A 523 -8.32 20.01 -25.22
CA PRO A 523 -8.19 20.26 -23.79
C PRO A 523 -6.83 19.79 -23.23
N GLN A 524 -6.24 20.55 -22.31
CA GLN A 524 -4.94 20.27 -21.72
C GLN A 524 -4.88 18.87 -21.09
N GLU A 525 -5.95 18.44 -20.41
CA GLU A 525 -6.03 17.14 -19.77
C GLU A 525 -5.92 15.96 -20.77
N MET A 526 -6.20 16.18 -22.05
CA MET A 526 -5.98 15.19 -23.12
C MET A 526 -4.54 15.14 -23.62
N ARG A 527 -3.75 16.19 -23.37
CA ARG A 527 -2.31 16.28 -23.69
C ARG A 527 -1.44 15.73 -22.57
N ASP A 528 -1.91 15.84 -21.34
CA ASP A 528 -1.17 15.41 -20.15
C ASP A 528 -1.09 13.88 -20.03
N ALA A 529 0.02 13.40 -19.49
CA ALA A 529 0.26 11.98 -19.22
C ALA A 529 0.63 11.76 -17.74
N ASN A 530 -0.01 10.79 -17.10
CA ASN A 530 0.44 10.29 -15.80
C ASN A 530 1.43 9.14 -16.00
N ILE A 531 2.70 9.32 -15.61
CA ILE A 531 3.72 8.27 -15.72
C ILE A 531 3.68 7.37 -14.47
N VAL A 532 3.47 6.07 -14.69
CA VAL A 532 3.56 5.04 -13.66
C VAL A 532 4.87 4.27 -13.81
N THR A 533 5.66 4.20 -12.75
CA THR A 533 6.95 3.51 -12.75
C THR A 533 6.81 2.03 -12.38
N LEU A 534 7.37 1.15 -13.20
CA LEU A 534 7.35 -0.30 -13.01
C LEU A 534 8.76 -0.88 -12.99
N TYR A 535 9.14 -1.53 -11.92
CA TYR A 535 10.46 -2.14 -11.80
C TYR A 535 10.65 -3.27 -12.82
N LYS A 536 11.81 -3.29 -13.51
CA LYS A 536 12.14 -4.25 -14.57
C LYS A 536 12.41 -5.67 -14.07
N GLY A 537 12.52 -5.87 -12.74
CA GLY A 537 12.84 -7.17 -12.16
C GLY A 537 14.34 -7.48 -12.11
N LYS A 538 15.20 -6.53 -12.51
CA LYS A 538 16.66 -6.68 -12.57
C LYS A 538 17.37 -5.39 -12.14
N GLY A 539 18.54 -5.54 -11.51
CA GLY A 539 19.38 -4.44 -11.03
C GLY A 539 19.02 -3.96 -9.62
N ASP A 540 19.63 -2.84 -9.21
CA ASP A 540 19.33 -2.17 -7.95
C ASP A 540 17.98 -1.43 -8.04
N ARG A 541 17.08 -1.67 -7.07
CA ARG A 541 15.77 -1.00 -6.95
C ARG A 541 15.89 0.48 -6.59
N GLY A 542 17.03 0.95 -6.10
CA GLY A 542 17.28 2.37 -5.84
C GLY A 542 17.52 3.18 -7.13
N VAL A 543 17.85 2.53 -8.24
CA VAL A 543 18.27 3.19 -9.49
C VAL A 543 17.08 3.34 -10.46
N CYS A 544 16.79 4.57 -10.89
CA CYS A 544 15.66 4.89 -11.77
C CYS A 544 15.68 4.11 -13.10
N ASP A 545 16.85 3.90 -13.70
CA ASP A 545 17.01 3.20 -14.99
C ASP A 545 16.53 1.75 -14.96
N ASN A 546 16.45 1.15 -13.77
CA ASN A 546 15.91 -0.20 -13.58
C ASN A 546 14.38 -0.24 -13.57
N TYR A 547 13.71 0.87 -13.94
CA TYR A 547 12.27 0.98 -14.05
C TYR A 547 11.83 1.30 -15.49
N ARG A 548 10.57 0.99 -15.80
CA ARG A 548 9.86 1.36 -17.02
C ARG A 548 8.81 2.41 -16.68
N GLY A 549 8.78 3.51 -17.44
CA GLY A 549 7.69 4.47 -17.40
C GLY A 549 6.53 4.00 -18.28
N ILE A 550 5.33 3.92 -17.71
CA ILE A 550 4.09 3.66 -18.46
C ILE A 550 3.21 4.90 -18.39
N SER A 551 3.00 5.54 -19.55
CA SER A 551 2.17 6.75 -19.67
C SER A 551 0.69 6.40 -19.74
N LEU A 552 -0.08 6.90 -18.76
CA LEU A 552 -1.54 6.85 -18.75
C LEU A 552 -2.11 8.15 -19.33
N LEU A 553 -2.56 8.07 -20.58
CA LEU A 553 -3.18 9.16 -21.34
C LEU A 553 -4.71 9.10 -21.29
N SER A 554 -5.37 10.24 -21.55
CA SER A 554 -6.83 10.32 -21.72
C SER A 554 -7.33 9.31 -22.75
N VAL A 555 -8.41 8.60 -22.40
CA VAL A 555 -9.03 7.62 -23.33
C VAL A 555 -9.77 8.34 -24.45
N VAL A 556 -10.40 9.48 -24.15
CA VAL A 556 -11.04 10.34 -25.15
C VAL A 556 -10.00 10.94 -26.09
N GLY A 557 -8.89 11.46 -25.54
CA GLY A 557 -7.76 11.96 -26.35
C GLY A 557 -7.21 10.90 -27.30
N LYS A 558 -7.09 9.64 -26.84
CA LYS A 558 -6.69 8.51 -27.72
C LYS A 558 -7.70 8.26 -28.84
N ALA A 559 -9.00 8.41 -28.58
CA ALA A 559 -10.01 8.26 -29.62
C ALA A 559 -9.82 9.33 -30.72
N PHE A 560 -9.60 10.58 -30.33
CA PHE A 560 -9.41 11.70 -31.25
C PHE A 560 -8.11 11.53 -32.05
N ALA A 561 -7.00 11.21 -31.38
CA ALA A 561 -5.74 10.91 -32.03
C ALA A 561 -5.85 9.75 -33.04
N ARG A 562 -6.75 8.79 -32.81
CA ARG A 562 -6.97 7.65 -33.71
C ARG A 562 -7.80 8.01 -34.96
N VAL A 563 -8.69 9.01 -34.85
CA VAL A 563 -9.35 9.62 -36.01
C VAL A 563 -8.28 10.30 -36.89
N ILE A 564 -7.43 11.13 -36.28
CA ILE A 564 -6.34 11.82 -36.98
C ILE A 564 -5.38 10.81 -37.61
N LEU A 565 -4.96 9.78 -36.85
CA LEU A 565 -4.06 8.73 -37.34
C LEU A 565 -4.62 8.02 -38.57
N SER A 566 -5.91 7.66 -38.57
CA SER A 566 -6.54 7.00 -39.72
C SER A 566 -6.49 7.87 -40.98
N ARG A 567 -6.64 9.19 -40.83
CA ARG A 567 -6.57 10.15 -41.93
C ARG A 567 -5.14 10.40 -42.40
N LEU A 568 -4.19 10.54 -41.48
CA LEU A 568 -2.77 10.66 -41.80
C LEU A 568 -2.20 9.39 -42.42
N HIS A 569 -2.80 8.22 -42.20
CA HIS A 569 -2.38 7.00 -42.86
C HIS A 569 -2.51 7.09 -44.39
N ILE A 570 -3.49 7.85 -44.88
CA ILE A 570 -3.65 8.14 -46.32
C ILE A 570 -2.43 8.89 -46.89
N LEU A 571 -1.80 9.75 -46.08
CA LEU A 571 -0.54 10.42 -46.45
C LEU A 571 0.64 9.46 -46.35
N ALA A 572 0.69 8.68 -45.26
CA ALA A 572 1.73 7.68 -45.04
C ALA A 572 1.86 6.73 -46.24
N ASP A 573 0.76 6.23 -46.78
CA ASP A 573 0.74 5.33 -47.95
C ASP A 573 1.28 5.99 -49.24
N ARG A 574 1.30 7.32 -49.32
CA ARG A 574 1.83 8.07 -50.47
C ARG A 574 3.31 8.43 -50.32
N VAL A 575 3.77 8.59 -49.08
CA VAL A 575 5.10 9.14 -48.76
C VAL A 575 6.06 8.04 -48.33
N TYR A 576 5.59 6.97 -47.69
CA TYR A 576 6.45 5.89 -47.27
C TYR A 576 6.84 5.00 -48.46
N PRO A 577 8.13 4.65 -48.58
CA PRO A 577 8.57 3.67 -49.57
C PRO A 577 7.96 2.30 -49.26
N GLU A 578 7.74 1.49 -50.29
CA GLU A 578 7.18 0.13 -50.20
C GLU A 578 7.94 -0.78 -49.22
N SER A 579 9.23 -0.48 -48.98
CA SER A 579 10.06 -1.10 -47.95
C SER A 579 10.49 -0.09 -46.90
N GLN A 580 9.74 -0.03 -45.79
CA GLN A 580 10.21 0.60 -44.56
C GLN A 580 10.69 -0.50 -43.60
N CYS A 581 11.99 -0.73 -43.56
CA CYS A 581 12.58 -1.59 -42.53
C CYS A 581 12.53 -0.84 -41.20
N GLY A 582 11.69 -1.28 -40.26
CA GLY A 582 11.81 -0.84 -38.88
C GLY A 582 13.23 -1.15 -38.39
N PHE A 583 13.93 -0.16 -37.85
CA PHE A 583 15.25 -0.35 -37.25
C PHE A 583 15.14 -1.25 -36.01
N GLY A 584 15.20 -2.56 -36.27
CA GLY A 584 15.44 -3.63 -35.33
C GLY A 584 16.30 -4.64 -36.07
N LEU A 585 17.61 -4.42 -36.04
CA LEU A 585 18.59 -5.26 -36.72
C LEU A 585 18.53 -6.70 -36.18
N TRP A 586 17.83 -7.58 -36.89
CA TRP A 586 18.01 -9.03 -36.82
C TRP A 586 18.04 -9.55 -38.27
N LEU A 587 19.25 -9.59 -38.84
CA LEU A 587 19.50 -10.27 -40.12
C LEU A 587 19.52 -11.78 -39.85
N VAL A 588 18.47 -12.48 -40.25
CA VAL A 588 18.56 -13.92 -40.53
C VAL A 588 18.53 -14.07 -42.05
N ARG A 589 19.70 -14.31 -42.63
CA ARG A 589 19.85 -14.63 -44.05
C ARG A 589 19.43 -16.09 -44.25
N LYS A 590 18.31 -16.31 -44.94
CA LYS A 590 17.92 -17.64 -45.41
C LYS A 590 18.81 -17.97 -46.61
N GLN A 591 19.76 -18.89 -46.43
CA GLN A 591 20.54 -19.45 -47.51
C GLN A 591 19.60 -20.37 -48.30
N ILE A 592 19.29 -20.00 -49.54
CA ILE A 592 18.71 -20.91 -50.52
C ILE A 592 19.92 -21.48 -51.25
N ASP A 593 20.28 -22.73 -50.91
CA ASP A 593 21.17 -23.51 -51.75
C ASP A 593 20.35 -24.00 -52.95
N ASN A 594 20.97 -23.88 -54.14
CA ASN A 594 20.39 -24.19 -55.46
C ASN A 594 19.89 -25.63 -55.59
#